data_AF-A0A1Y2DKC2-F1
#
_entry.id   AF-A0A1Y2DKC2-F1
#
_cell.length_a   1.000
_cell.length_b   1.000
_cell.length_c   1.000
_cell.angle_alpha   90.00
_cell.angle_beta   90.00
_cell.angle_gamma   90.00
#
_symmetry.space_group_name_H-M   'P 1'
#
loop_
_entity.id
_entity.type
_entity.pdbx_description
1 polymer ?
#
loop_
_entity_poly.entity_id
_entity_poly.type
_entity_poly.pdbx_seq_one_letter_code
_entity_poly.pdbx_strand_id
1 'polypeptide(L)'
;CIYCVVTTHESQDCPQLVCQFCGSRDHTRFGCPTKQRCPQCRQVGHTKESCQEKLKLPKSEQDPCAFCGFGHTEEECSEIWRSFNPLTATRKTVNSIPAFCFICGAEGHYGPEC
;
A
#
# COMPACT_ATOMS: atom_id res chain seq x y z
N CYS A 1 -20.16 8.43 7.25
CA CYS A 1 -19.41 7.31 6.65
C CYS A 1 -18.37 6.75 7.61
N ILE A 2 -18.44 5.45 7.93
CA ILE A 2 -17.50 4.78 8.86
C ILE A 2 -16.13 4.46 8.21
N TYR A 3 -16.08 4.37 6.88
CA TYR A 3 -14.86 4.00 6.15
C TYR A 3 -13.83 5.14 6.06
N CYS A 4 -14.29 6.39 5.99
CA CYS A 4 -13.41 7.56 5.85
C CYS A 4 -13.60 8.58 6.98
N VAL A 5 -14.41 8.26 7.99
CA VAL A 5 -14.58 9.06 9.21
C VAL A 5 -15.04 10.50 8.93
N VAL A 6 -15.99 10.66 7.99
CA VAL A 6 -16.65 11.95 7.72
C VAL A 6 -18.16 11.83 7.80
N THR A 7 -18.84 12.94 8.09
CA THR A 7 -20.30 13.00 8.28
C THR A 7 -21.06 13.42 7.01
N THR A 8 -20.36 13.73 5.91
CA THR A 8 -20.98 14.31 4.69
C THR A 8 -21.71 13.31 3.80
N HIS A 9 -21.54 12.00 4.01
CA HIS A 9 -22.14 10.95 3.19
C HIS A 9 -22.32 9.64 3.98
N GLU A 10 -23.21 8.77 3.48
CA GLU A 10 -23.43 7.41 4.01
C GLU A 10 -22.32 6.44 3.58
N SER A 11 -22.17 5.34 4.32
CA SER A 11 -21.12 4.36 4.02
C SER A 11 -21.26 3.72 2.64
N GLN A 12 -22.49 3.57 2.13
CA GLN A 12 -22.76 3.03 0.78
C GLN A 12 -22.31 3.96 -0.33
N ASP A 13 -22.18 5.27 -0.06
CA ASP A 13 -21.76 6.30 -1.03
C ASP A 13 -20.31 6.72 -0.84
N CYS A 14 -19.56 5.97 -0.03
CA CYS A 14 -18.18 6.31 0.26
C CYS A 14 -17.29 6.24 -0.99
N PRO A 15 -16.63 7.33 -1.39
CA PRO A 15 -15.73 7.31 -2.54
C PRO A 15 -14.49 6.44 -2.30
N GLN A 16 -14.13 6.16 -1.03
CA GLN A 16 -13.01 5.27 -0.69
C GLN A 16 -13.30 3.79 -0.98
N LEU A 17 -14.57 3.43 -1.20
CA LEU A 17 -14.96 2.08 -1.64
C LEU A 17 -14.85 1.89 -3.16
N VAL A 18 -14.56 2.96 -3.89
CA VAL A 18 -14.34 2.91 -5.34
C VAL A 18 -12.86 2.66 -5.59
N CYS A 19 -12.55 1.63 -6.38
CA CYS A 19 -11.18 1.33 -6.77
C CYS A 19 -10.57 2.50 -7.56
N GLN A 20 -9.47 3.06 -7.04
CA GLN A 20 -8.78 4.20 -7.65
C GLN A 20 -8.18 3.90 -9.03
N PHE A 21 -8.01 2.61 -9.38
CA PHE A 21 -7.38 2.18 -10.62
C PHE A 21 -8.36 1.86 -11.75
N CYS A 22 -9.54 1.29 -11.43
CA CYS A 22 -10.50 0.85 -12.45
C CYS A 22 -11.93 1.35 -12.21
N GLY A 23 -12.22 2.01 -11.09
CA GLY A 23 -13.54 2.56 -10.79
C GLY A 23 -14.61 1.55 -10.31
N SER A 24 -14.29 0.26 -10.22
CA SER A 24 -15.23 -0.74 -9.66
C SER A 24 -15.35 -0.60 -8.13
N ARG A 25 -16.52 -0.99 -7.61
CA ARG A 25 -16.81 -1.10 -6.16
C ARG A 25 -16.68 -2.53 -5.62
N ASP A 26 -16.41 -3.50 -6.49
CA ASP A 26 -16.40 -4.93 -6.15
C ASP A 26 -15.14 -5.35 -5.39
N HIS A 27 -14.10 -4.50 -5.39
CA HIS A 27 -12.81 -4.77 -4.78
C HIS A 27 -12.15 -3.50 -4.23
N THR A 28 -11.25 -3.67 -3.28
CA THR A 28 -10.38 -2.59 -2.78
C THR A 28 -9.25 -2.30 -3.77
N ARG A 29 -8.62 -1.12 -3.69
CA ARG A 29 -7.52 -0.75 -4.62
C ARG A 29 -6.40 -1.80 -4.69
N PHE A 30 -6.12 -2.50 -3.59
CA PHE A 30 -5.07 -3.54 -3.50
C PHE A 30 -5.49 -4.88 -4.09
N GLY A 31 -6.79 -5.12 -4.26
CA GLY A 31 -7.33 -6.28 -4.96
C GLY A 31 -7.62 -6.01 -6.44
N CYS A 32 -7.09 -4.91 -7.01
CA CYS A 32 -7.44 -4.53 -8.37
C CYS A 32 -6.83 -5.47 -9.40
N PRO A 33 -7.64 -6.15 -10.24
CA PRO A 33 -7.14 -7.11 -11.21
C PRO A 33 -6.26 -6.45 -12.28
N THR A 34 -6.44 -5.16 -12.56
CA THR A 34 -5.61 -4.42 -13.53
C THR A 34 -4.20 -4.12 -13.00
N LYS A 35 -4.01 -4.19 -11.68
CA LYS A 35 -2.72 -3.99 -11.01
C LYS A 35 -2.07 -5.28 -10.56
N GLN A 36 -2.76 -6.41 -10.70
CA GLN A 36 -2.19 -7.70 -10.41
C GLN A 36 -1.08 -8.04 -11.41
N ARG A 37 0.06 -8.48 -10.91
CA ARG A 37 1.17 -8.95 -11.76
C ARG A 37 0.89 -10.35 -12.27
N CYS A 38 1.23 -10.58 -13.53
CA CYS A 38 1.22 -11.89 -14.13
C CYS A 38 2.16 -12.83 -13.35
N PRO A 39 1.70 -14.02 -12.94
CA PRO A 39 2.53 -14.97 -12.20
C PRO A 39 3.66 -15.57 -13.04
N GLN A 40 3.59 -15.46 -14.38
CA GLN A 40 4.62 -15.95 -15.30
C GLN A 40 5.66 -14.90 -15.67
N CYS A 41 5.27 -13.70 -16.09
CA CYS A 41 6.23 -12.68 -16.57
C CYS A 41 6.45 -11.51 -15.61
N ARG A 42 5.62 -11.36 -14.56
CA ARG A 42 5.63 -10.26 -13.58
C ARG A 42 5.22 -8.88 -14.11
N GLN A 43 4.72 -8.77 -15.35
CA GLN A 43 4.12 -7.53 -15.87
C GLN A 43 2.68 -7.37 -15.42
N VAL A 44 2.17 -6.14 -15.47
CA VAL A 44 0.76 -5.80 -15.20
C VAL A 44 -0.04 -5.69 -16.50
N GLY A 45 -1.37 -5.79 -16.41
CA GLY A 45 -2.28 -5.52 -17.52
C GLY A 45 -2.75 -6.76 -18.31
N HIS A 46 -2.36 -7.98 -17.91
CA HIS A 46 -2.88 -9.21 -18.49
C HIS A 46 -2.95 -10.34 -17.45
N THR A 47 -3.80 -11.35 -17.73
CA THR A 47 -3.88 -12.56 -16.92
C THR A 47 -2.90 -13.62 -17.41
N LYS A 48 -2.70 -14.68 -16.62
CA LYS A 48 -1.80 -15.79 -16.97
C LYS A 48 -2.15 -16.42 -18.31
N GLU A 49 -3.44 -16.54 -18.63
CA GLU A 49 -3.96 -17.17 -19.84
C GLU A 49 -3.66 -16.33 -21.09
N SER A 50 -3.57 -15.01 -20.92
CA SER A 50 -3.24 -14.05 -21.98
C SER A 50 -1.74 -13.70 -22.03
N CYS A 51 -0.90 -14.36 -21.23
CA CYS A 51 0.53 -14.13 -21.18
C CYS A 51 1.21 -14.69 -22.42
N GLN A 52 1.70 -13.82 -23.30
CA GLN A 52 2.50 -14.22 -24.46
C GLN A 52 3.99 -14.42 -24.12
N GLU A 53 4.40 -13.90 -22.96
CA GLU A 53 5.78 -13.97 -22.48
C GLU A 53 6.12 -15.36 -21.94
N LYS A 54 7.27 -15.88 -22.38
CA LYS A 54 7.78 -17.20 -21.96
C LYS A 54 8.80 -17.11 -20.82
N LEU A 55 9.27 -15.90 -20.50
CA LEU A 55 10.31 -15.66 -19.50
C LEU A 55 9.81 -14.70 -18.41
N LYS A 56 10.33 -14.91 -17.20
CA LYS A 56 10.17 -13.96 -16.09
C LYS A 56 11.03 -12.74 -16.35
N LEU A 57 10.48 -11.53 -16.22
CA LEU A 57 11.33 -10.34 -16.25
C LEU A 57 12.36 -10.36 -15.11
N PRO A 58 13.62 -10.01 -15.39
CA PRO A 58 14.63 -9.89 -14.35
C PRO A 58 14.24 -8.79 -13.37
N LYS A 59 14.64 -8.93 -12.10
CA LYS A 59 14.29 -7.96 -11.03
C LYS A 59 14.71 -6.53 -11.37
N SER A 60 15.78 -6.35 -12.14
CA SER A 60 16.28 -5.05 -12.60
C SER A 60 15.37 -4.34 -13.58
N GLU A 61 14.53 -5.07 -14.31
CA GLU A 61 13.61 -4.54 -15.33
C GLU A 61 12.15 -4.64 -14.87
N GLN A 62 11.90 -5.12 -13.65
CA GLN A 62 10.56 -5.11 -13.08
C GLN A 62 10.13 -3.70 -12.75
N ASP A 63 8.94 -3.33 -13.20
CA ASP A 63 8.30 -2.08 -12.80
C ASP A 63 8.27 -1.96 -11.27
N PRO A 64 8.33 -0.73 -10.72
CA PRO A 64 8.13 -0.50 -9.30
C PRO A 64 6.73 -0.95 -8.84
N CYS A 65 6.48 -0.93 -7.54
CA CYS A 65 5.22 -1.36 -6.93
C CYS A 65 4.00 -0.84 -7.71
N ALA A 66 3.14 -1.76 -8.18
CA ALA A 66 1.98 -1.43 -9.01
C ALA A 66 0.93 -0.55 -8.29
N PHE A 67 0.98 -0.50 -6.95
CA PHE A 67 0.04 0.25 -6.12
C PHE A 67 0.54 1.64 -5.73
N CYS A 68 1.82 1.78 -5.37
CA CYS A 68 2.37 3.05 -4.87
C CYS A 68 3.47 3.66 -5.75
N GLY A 69 4.00 2.93 -6.73
CA GLY A 69 5.01 3.41 -7.67
C GLY A 69 6.43 3.49 -7.13
N PHE A 70 6.70 3.06 -5.90
CA PHE A 70 8.05 3.05 -5.32
C PHE A 70 8.80 1.74 -5.57
N GLY A 71 10.12 1.77 -5.50
CA GLY A 71 11.03 0.65 -5.77
C GLY A 71 11.01 -0.45 -4.70
N HIS A 72 9.90 -1.18 -4.62
CA HIS A 72 9.72 -2.38 -3.80
C HIS A 72 8.66 -3.28 -4.45
N THR A 73 8.53 -4.51 -3.98
CA THR A 73 7.49 -5.43 -4.46
C THR A 73 6.15 -5.15 -3.79
N GLU A 74 5.03 -5.55 -4.39
CA GLU A 74 3.70 -5.31 -3.82
C GLU A 74 3.55 -5.91 -2.40
N GLU A 75 4.24 -7.01 -2.11
CA GLU A 75 4.24 -7.68 -0.80
C GLU A 75 4.93 -6.85 0.30
N GLU A 76 5.88 -5.99 -0.09
CA GLU A 76 6.61 -5.08 0.81
C GLU A 76 5.92 -3.70 0.92
N CYS A 77 4.78 -3.54 0.26
CA CYS A 77 4.13 -2.25 0.15
C CYS A 77 3.45 -1.82 1.44
N SER A 78 4.09 -0.87 2.13
CA SER A 78 3.59 -0.35 3.39
C SER A 78 2.20 0.29 3.34
N GLU A 79 1.79 0.74 2.16
CA GLU A 79 0.46 1.30 1.94
C GLU A 79 -0.67 0.28 2.20
N ILE A 80 -0.40 -1.03 2.11
CA ILE A 80 -1.41 -2.09 2.31
C ILE A 80 -1.87 -2.13 3.77
N TRP A 81 -0.94 -1.94 4.72
CA TRP A 81 -1.22 -2.05 6.15
C TRP A 81 -1.21 -0.71 6.89
N ARG A 82 -0.79 0.37 6.24
CA ARG A 82 -0.83 1.71 6.84
C ARG A 82 -2.26 2.25 6.84
N SER A 83 -2.70 2.68 8.02
CA SER A 83 -3.98 3.36 8.25
C SER A 83 -3.89 4.89 8.18
N PHE A 84 -2.67 5.45 8.05
CA PHE A 84 -2.44 6.89 7.97
C PHE A 84 -1.67 7.25 6.70
N ASN A 85 -2.01 8.39 6.09
CA ASN A 85 -1.30 8.92 4.92
C ASN A 85 -0.48 10.16 5.33
N PRO A 86 0.86 10.03 5.46
CA PRO A 86 1.72 11.12 5.92
C PRO A 86 1.83 12.28 4.92
N LEU A 87 1.47 12.07 3.65
CA LEU A 87 1.59 13.09 2.58
C LEU A 87 0.39 14.04 2.53
N THR A 88 -0.76 13.62 3.08
CA THR A 88 -2.00 14.40 3.06
C THR A 88 -2.22 15.25 4.30
N ALA A 89 -1.44 15.04 5.36
CA ALA A 89 -1.58 15.77 6.61
C ALA A 89 -0.60 16.94 6.66
N THR A 90 -1.08 18.12 7.07
CA THR A 90 -0.25 19.22 7.57
C THR A 90 0.74 18.66 8.60
N ARG A 91 2.02 18.57 8.24
CA ARG A 91 3.08 18.00 9.10
C ARG A 91 3.32 18.94 10.27
N LYS A 92 2.67 18.70 11.40
CA LYS A 92 2.97 19.40 12.66
C LYS A 92 4.28 18.85 13.22
N THR A 93 5.28 19.70 13.35
CA THR A 93 6.57 19.35 13.96
C THR A 93 6.49 19.51 15.48
N VAL A 94 7.22 18.68 16.21
CA VAL A 94 7.42 18.79 17.66
C VAL A 94 8.91 18.94 17.95
N ASN A 95 9.29 19.51 19.11
CA ASN A 95 10.69 19.74 19.46
C ASN A 95 11.49 18.44 19.61
N SER A 96 10.89 17.39 20.17
CA SER A 96 11.51 16.07 20.31
C SER A 96 10.44 14.98 20.41
N ILE A 97 10.79 13.78 19.94
CA ILE A 97 10.01 12.55 20.14
C ILE A 97 10.97 11.57 20.83
N PRO A 98 10.96 11.47 22.16
CA PRO A 98 11.83 10.54 22.87
C PRO A 98 11.44 9.09 22.53
N ALA A 99 12.45 8.24 22.37
CA ALA A 99 12.26 6.81 22.16
C ALA A 99 12.50 6.06 23.47
N PHE A 100 11.53 5.23 23.86
CA PHE A 100 11.61 4.39 25.05
C PHE A 100 11.54 2.92 24.64
N CYS A 101 12.31 2.08 25.33
CA CYS A 101 12.30 0.65 25.12
C CYS A 101 10.94 0.06 25.53
N PHE A 102 10.31 -0.70 24.63
CA PHE A 102 9.03 -1.36 24.94
C PHE A 102 9.17 -2.55 25.90
N ILE A 103 10.40 -3.00 26.18
CA ILE A 103 10.70 -4.09 27.12
C ILE A 103 10.91 -3.55 28.54
N CYS A 104 11.81 -2.57 28.72
CA CYS A 104 12.23 -2.09 30.05
C CYS A 104 11.80 -0.65 30.36
N GLY A 105 11.26 0.09 29.40
CA GLY A 105 10.86 1.49 29.57
C GLY A 105 12.00 2.50 29.65
N ALA A 106 13.27 2.07 29.55
CA ALA A 106 14.41 2.97 29.56
C ALA A 106 14.55 3.75 28.25
N GLU A 107 15.10 4.96 28.36
CA GLU A 107 15.49 5.79 27.21
C GLU A 107 16.83 5.30 26.62
N GLY A 108 17.03 5.51 25.32
CA GLY A 108 18.34 5.36 24.68
C GLY A 108 18.56 4.06 23.90
N HIS A 109 17.57 3.16 23.84
CA HIS A 109 17.59 1.99 22.95
C HIS A 109 16.17 1.57 22.55
N TYR A 110 16.05 0.87 21.41
CA TYR A 110 14.82 0.19 21.03
C TYR A 110 14.78 -1.22 21.61
N GLY A 111 13.58 -1.78 21.80
CA GLY A 111 13.45 -3.13 22.39
C GLY A 111 14.23 -4.26 21.70
N PRO A 112 14.48 -4.28 20.37
CA PRO A 112 15.32 -5.31 19.76
C PRO A 112 16.80 -5.25 20.17
N GLU A 113 17.23 -4.14 20.75
CA GLU A 113 18.60 -3.88 21.20
C GLU A 113 18.76 -4.04 22.73
N CYS A 114 17.68 -4.40 23.42
CA CYS A 114 17.64 -4.58 24.87
C CYS A 114 18.22 -5.93 25.30
#